data_AF-W6JX70-F1
#
_entry.id   AF-W6JX70-F1
#
_cell.length_a   1.000
_cell.length_b   1.000
_cell.length_c   1.000
_cell.angle_alpha   90.00
_cell.angle_beta   90.00
_cell.angle_gamma   90.00
#
_symmetry.space_group_name_H-M   'P 1'
#
loop_
_entity.id
_entity.type
_entity.pdbx_description
1 polymer ?
#
loop_
_entity_poly.entity_id
_entity_poly.type
_entity_poly.pdbx_seq_one_letter_code
_entity_poly.pdbx_strand_id
1 'polypeptide(L)'
;MATTSPTPVLTDDHIDLLITAAADWRLLASPTTAAFAQSALERHVIVASSTEAGRMLRAENTASVRWLSDRGRNRLVDRAPTGAYTHTRVETIDPVEVIKAAHSAQAACKDSPTWSSSPTARLMAALITAATHRLPGYADAPWFWTRPQLRSGTSIGVALTHSTPPQLPGLTWVAPDQAREHWDEAPLVVIRCDAAAALPADLPARSGVFVLSFDGQEDANLVWEAVSGLNMPALALLWPSCQPWLQQQLRDPAPEFVEHRSRS
;
A
#
# COMPACT_ATOMS: atom_id res chain seq x y z
N MET A 1 -22.87 21.97 -13.82
CA MET A 1 -22.92 21.07 -14.99
C MET A 1 -22.42 19.70 -14.55
N ALA A 2 -23.30 18.70 -14.46
CA ALA A 2 -22.87 17.34 -14.16
C ALA A 2 -22.18 16.77 -15.40
N THR A 3 -20.86 16.65 -15.36
CA THR A 3 -20.10 15.87 -16.33
C THR A 3 -20.47 14.40 -16.13
N THR A 4 -21.52 13.94 -16.82
CA THR A 4 -21.81 12.50 -16.89
C THR A 4 -20.71 11.88 -17.72
N SER A 5 -19.65 11.43 -17.07
CA SER A 5 -18.69 10.50 -17.66
C SER A 5 -19.50 9.38 -18.34
N PRO A 6 -19.18 9.01 -19.59
CA PRO A 6 -19.90 7.94 -20.26
C PRO A 6 -19.85 6.71 -19.36
N THR A 7 -21.01 6.11 -19.05
CA THR A 7 -21.08 4.87 -18.27
C THR A 7 -20.15 3.86 -18.95
N PRO A 8 -19.04 3.45 -18.31
CA PRO A 8 -18.06 2.59 -18.96
C PRO A 8 -18.70 1.21 -19.13
N VAL A 9 -18.62 0.66 -20.34
CA VAL A 9 -18.91 -0.76 -20.57
C VAL A 9 -17.62 -1.51 -20.28
N LEU A 10 -17.70 -2.58 -19.49
CA LEU A 10 -16.52 -3.40 -19.18
C LEU A 10 -15.98 -4.08 -20.44
N THR A 11 -14.67 -3.97 -20.66
CA THR A 11 -13.92 -4.72 -21.67
C THR A 11 -13.56 -6.11 -21.13
N ASP A 12 -13.20 -7.03 -22.03
CA ASP A 12 -12.76 -8.37 -21.62
C ASP A 12 -11.45 -8.30 -20.78
N ASP A 13 -10.49 -7.43 -21.12
CA ASP A 13 -9.28 -7.21 -20.30
C ASP A 13 -9.60 -6.79 -18.85
N HIS A 14 -10.64 -5.97 -18.68
CA HIS A 14 -11.10 -5.53 -17.37
C HIS A 14 -11.66 -6.70 -16.56
N ILE A 15 -12.43 -7.55 -17.21
CA ILE A 15 -12.99 -8.76 -16.61
C ILE A 15 -11.85 -9.74 -16.29
N ASP A 16 -10.90 -9.94 -17.21
CA ASP A 16 -9.76 -10.84 -17.05
C ASP A 16 -8.88 -10.46 -15.85
N LEU A 17 -8.58 -9.18 -15.65
CA LEU A 17 -7.86 -8.69 -14.47
C LEU A 17 -8.59 -9.06 -13.17
N LEU A 18 -9.90 -8.78 -13.09
CA LEU A 18 -10.71 -9.06 -11.89
C LEU A 18 -10.82 -10.55 -11.60
N ILE A 19 -11.00 -11.36 -12.63
CA ILE A 19 -11.15 -12.81 -12.49
C ILE A 19 -9.82 -13.47 -12.16
N THR A 20 -8.71 -13.02 -12.75
CA THR A 20 -7.37 -13.50 -12.38
C THR A 20 -7.06 -13.18 -10.92
N ALA A 21 -7.35 -11.95 -10.45
CA ALA A 21 -7.21 -11.60 -9.03
C ALA A 21 -8.10 -12.46 -8.13
N ALA A 22 -9.35 -12.70 -8.52
CA ALA A 22 -10.27 -13.52 -7.74
C ALA A 22 -9.80 -14.97 -7.61
N ALA A 23 -9.26 -15.55 -8.69
CA ALA A 23 -8.70 -16.90 -8.69
C ALA A 23 -7.44 -16.97 -7.82
N ASP A 24 -6.48 -16.07 -8.02
CA ASP A 24 -5.19 -16.08 -7.32
C ASP A 24 -5.33 -15.83 -5.82
N TRP A 25 -6.30 -15.00 -5.44
CA TRP A 25 -6.60 -14.69 -4.04
C TRP A 25 -7.62 -15.63 -3.40
N ARG A 26 -7.96 -16.73 -4.10
CA ARG A 26 -8.84 -17.81 -3.62
C ARG A 26 -10.25 -17.34 -3.23
N LEU A 27 -10.77 -16.35 -3.96
CA LEU A 27 -12.16 -15.89 -3.85
C LEU A 27 -13.12 -16.72 -4.72
N LEU A 28 -12.56 -17.54 -5.62
CA LEU A 28 -13.29 -18.52 -6.42
C LEU A 28 -13.01 -19.93 -5.87
N ALA A 29 -14.06 -20.74 -5.76
CA ALA A 29 -13.98 -22.16 -5.41
C ALA A 29 -14.46 -23.03 -6.57
N SER A 30 -13.82 -24.19 -6.73
CA SER A 30 -14.35 -25.23 -7.60
C SER A 30 -15.63 -25.85 -7.00
N PRO A 31 -16.56 -26.36 -7.82
CA PRO A 31 -17.75 -27.08 -7.35
C PRO A 31 -17.39 -28.27 -6.44
N THR A 32 -16.30 -28.98 -6.75
CA THR A 32 -15.81 -30.09 -5.93
C THR A 32 -15.34 -29.59 -4.55
N THR A 33 -14.57 -28.50 -4.51
CA THR A 33 -14.12 -27.90 -3.23
C THR A 33 -15.30 -27.42 -2.39
N ALA A 34 -16.31 -26.83 -3.03
CA ALA A 34 -17.52 -26.40 -2.36
C ALA A 34 -18.35 -27.57 -1.80
N ALA A 35 -18.40 -28.70 -2.50
CA ALA A 35 -19.13 -29.89 -2.05
C ALA A 35 -18.55 -30.55 -0.78
N PHE A 36 -17.26 -30.32 -0.49
CA PHE A 36 -16.58 -30.87 0.69
C PHE A 36 -16.29 -29.83 1.78
N ALA A 37 -16.53 -28.55 1.53
CA ALA A 37 -16.53 -27.53 2.57
C ALA A 37 -17.83 -27.66 3.38
N GLN A 38 -17.72 -27.77 4.70
CA GLN A 38 -18.85 -27.86 5.64
C GLN A 38 -18.86 -26.66 6.61
N SER A 39 -18.33 -25.50 6.22
CA SER A 39 -17.97 -24.43 7.17
C SER A 39 -18.41 -23.04 6.74
N ALA A 40 -18.59 -22.16 7.73
CA ALA A 40 -19.05 -20.77 7.58
C ALA A 40 -18.23 -19.89 6.61
N LEU A 41 -17.07 -20.34 6.13
CA LEU A 41 -16.29 -19.73 5.04
C LEU A 41 -17.07 -19.62 3.72
N GLU A 42 -18.13 -20.42 3.54
CA GLU A 42 -18.98 -20.45 2.33
C GLU A 42 -19.70 -19.12 2.02
N ARG A 43 -19.82 -18.19 2.97
CA ARG A 43 -20.49 -16.90 2.70
C ARG A 43 -19.64 -15.93 1.88
N HIS A 44 -18.35 -16.18 1.73
CA HIS A 44 -17.41 -15.22 1.15
C HIS A 44 -16.70 -15.71 -0.11
N VAL A 45 -16.95 -16.95 -0.54
CA VAL A 45 -16.34 -17.56 -1.73
C VAL A 45 -17.41 -17.83 -2.78
N ILE A 46 -17.10 -17.60 -4.05
CA ILE A 46 -18.01 -17.87 -5.16
C ILE A 46 -17.65 -19.19 -5.81
N VAL A 47 -18.62 -20.10 -5.87
CA VAL A 47 -18.46 -21.39 -6.54
C VAL A 47 -18.61 -21.21 -8.04
N ALA A 48 -17.50 -20.98 -8.73
CA ALA A 48 -17.43 -20.79 -10.17
C ALA A 48 -15.98 -21.00 -10.66
N SER A 49 -15.82 -21.56 -11.85
CA SER A 49 -14.56 -21.46 -12.58
C SER A 49 -14.30 -20.00 -13.01
N SER A 50 -13.05 -19.67 -13.35
CA SER A 50 -12.69 -18.33 -13.84
C SER A 50 -13.55 -17.88 -15.03
N THR A 51 -13.72 -18.75 -16.02
CA THR A 51 -14.56 -18.46 -17.20
C THR A 51 -16.03 -18.25 -16.83
N GLU A 52 -16.59 -19.05 -15.90
CA GLU A 52 -17.97 -18.87 -15.43
C GLU A 52 -18.13 -17.55 -14.67
N ALA A 53 -17.21 -17.23 -13.76
CA ALA A 53 -17.23 -15.98 -13.00
C ALA A 53 -17.16 -14.76 -13.94
N GLY A 54 -16.30 -14.79 -14.97
CA GLY A 54 -16.23 -13.71 -15.96
C GLY A 54 -17.49 -13.61 -16.84
N ARG A 55 -18.11 -14.74 -17.19
CA ARG A 55 -19.43 -14.75 -17.87
C ARG A 55 -20.52 -14.14 -17.00
N MET A 56 -20.54 -14.43 -15.69
CA MET A 56 -21.49 -13.84 -14.75
C MET A 56 -21.33 -12.32 -14.66
N LEU A 57 -20.09 -11.81 -14.59
CA LEU A 57 -19.82 -10.37 -14.60
C LEU A 57 -20.21 -9.72 -15.93
N ARG A 58 -19.89 -10.35 -17.07
CA ARG A 58 -20.29 -9.86 -18.40
C ARG A 58 -21.82 -9.84 -18.56
N ALA A 59 -22.53 -10.81 -17.99
CA ALA A 59 -23.99 -10.85 -18.02
C ALA A 59 -24.61 -9.69 -17.23
N GLU A 60 -24.10 -9.38 -16.03
CA GLU A 60 -24.55 -8.23 -15.24
C GLU A 60 -24.25 -6.89 -15.94
N ASN A 61 -23.07 -6.74 -16.53
CA ASN A 61 -22.73 -5.57 -17.35
C ASN A 61 -23.69 -5.42 -18.54
N THR A 62 -23.99 -6.52 -19.24
CA THR A 62 -24.93 -6.53 -20.36
C THR A 62 -26.36 -6.19 -19.91
N ALA A 63 -26.81 -6.72 -18.78
CA ALA A 63 -28.12 -6.41 -18.21
C ALA A 63 -28.24 -4.93 -17.84
N SER A 64 -27.21 -4.36 -17.24
CA SER A 64 -27.12 -2.91 -16.95
C SER A 64 -27.19 -2.06 -18.22
N VAL A 65 -26.41 -2.41 -19.26
CA VAL A 65 -26.43 -1.70 -20.55
C VAL A 65 -27.82 -1.74 -21.20
N ARG A 66 -28.49 -2.89 -21.19
CA ARG A 66 -29.87 -3.03 -21.70
C ARG A 66 -30.85 -2.19 -20.91
N TRP A 67 -30.80 -2.26 -19.58
CA TRP A 67 -31.66 -1.49 -18.69
C TRP A 67 -31.53 0.03 -18.90
N LEU A 68 -30.31 0.51 -19.15
CA LEU A 68 -30.03 1.91 -19.47
C LEU A 68 -30.51 2.28 -20.88
N SER A 69 -30.31 1.38 -21.85
CA SER A 69 -30.80 1.56 -23.22
C SER A 69 -32.32 1.72 -23.25
N ASP A 70 -33.06 0.86 -22.54
CA ASP A 70 -34.52 0.93 -22.44
C ASP A 70 -35.02 2.26 -21.84
N ARG A 71 -34.13 3.02 -21.18
CA ARG A 71 -34.38 4.35 -20.60
C ARG A 71 -33.75 5.50 -21.39
N GLY A 72 -33.44 5.27 -22.67
CA GLY A 72 -33.00 6.31 -23.60
C GLY A 72 -31.48 6.49 -23.69
N ARG A 73 -30.67 5.56 -23.16
CA ARG A 73 -29.20 5.56 -23.33
C ARG A 73 -28.74 4.61 -24.44
N ASN A 74 -29.38 4.70 -25.61
CA ASN A 74 -29.27 3.74 -26.71
C ASN A 74 -27.83 3.54 -27.25
N ARG A 75 -26.96 4.56 -27.14
CA ARG A 75 -25.55 4.50 -27.61
C ARG A 75 -24.64 3.53 -26.83
N LEU A 76 -25.12 2.96 -25.72
CA LEU A 76 -24.36 2.01 -24.91
C LEU A 76 -24.42 0.58 -25.48
N VAL A 77 -25.47 0.24 -26.22
CA VAL A 77 -25.67 -1.12 -26.77
C VAL A 77 -24.61 -1.46 -27.80
N ASP A 78 -24.21 -0.50 -28.63
CA ASP A 78 -23.17 -0.66 -29.66
C ASP A 78 -21.78 -0.95 -29.05
N ARG A 79 -21.61 -0.69 -27.76
CA ARG A 79 -20.35 -0.90 -27.02
C ARG A 79 -20.34 -2.20 -26.23
N ALA A 80 -21.47 -2.91 -26.15
CA ALA A 80 -21.54 -4.19 -25.46
C ALA A 80 -20.70 -5.23 -26.23
N PRO A 81 -19.75 -5.91 -25.57
CA PRO A 81 -18.90 -6.86 -26.25
C PRO A 81 -19.73 -8.04 -26.79
N THR A 82 -19.52 -8.39 -28.06
CA THR A 82 -20.21 -9.50 -28.75
C THR A 82 -19.43 -10.81 -28.60
N GLY A 83 -20.11 -11.95 -28.74
CA GLY A 83 -19.49 -13.28 -28.64
C GLY A 83 -19.42 -13.88 -27.23
N ALA A 84 -18.87 -15.09 -27.15
CA ALA A 84 -18.71 -15.82 -25.90
C ALA A 84 -17.42 -15.37 -25.18
N TYR A 85 -17.54 -15.07 -23.89
CA TYR A 85 -16.37 -14.80 -23.05
C TYR A 85 -15.63 -16.10 -22.69
N THR A 86 -14.31 -16.03 -22.81
CA THR A 86 -13.35 -17.03 -22.33
C THR A 86 -12.27 -16.29 -21.57
N HIS A 87 -11.99 -16.72 -20.34
CA HIS A 87 -11.02 -16.06 -19.48
C HIS A 87 -9.60 -16.17 -20.05
N THR A 88 -8.91 -15.04 -20.13
CA THR A 88 -7.47 -14.98 -20.39
C THR A 88 -6.76 -14.54 -19.12
N ARG A 89 -5.74 -15.30 -18.70
CA ARG A 89 -5.02 -14.98 -17.47
C ARG A 89 -4.11 -13.77 -17.68
N VAL A 90 -4.27 -12.74 -16.83
CA VAL A 90 -3.32 -11.62 -16.69
C VAL A 90 -2.11 -12.03 -15.86
N GLU A 91 -0.89 -11.69 -16.30
CA GLU A 91 0.35 -12.14 -15.64
C GLU A 91 0.69 -11.38 -14.35
N THR A 92 0.46 -10.07 -14.34
CA THR A 92 0.81 -9.19 -13.21
C THR A 92 -0.45 -8.62 -12.58
N ILE A 93 -0.53 -8.65 -11.25
CA ILE A 93 -1.68 -8.16 -10.49
C ILE A 93 -1.21 -7.10 -9.49
N ASP A 94 -1.57 -5.85 -9.74
CA ASP A 94 -1.43 -4.77 -8.75
C ASP A 94 -2.76 -4.63 -7.95
N PRO A 95 -2.73 -4.75 -6.61
CA PRO A 95 -3.92 -4.54 -5.78
C PRO A 95 -4.63 -3.20 -6.02
N VAL A 96 -3.91 -2.12 -6.31
CA VAL A 96 -4.51 -0.80 -6.59
C VAL A 96 -5.29 -0.82 -7.91
N GLU A 97 -4.76 -1.48 -8.94
CA GLU A 97 -5.45 -1.65 -10.21
C GLU A 97 -6.71 -2.50 -10.04
N VAL A 98 -6.65 -3.55 -9.23
CA VAL A 98 -7.82 -4.39 -8.92
C VAL A 98 -8.91 -3.60 -8.17
N ILE A 99 -8.55 -2.76 -7.19
CA ILE A 99 -9.52 -1.90 -6.48
C ILE A 99 -10.21 -0.95 -7.46
N LYS A 100 -9.44 -0.27 -8.31
CA LYS A 100 -9.98 0.64 -9.34
C LYS A 100 -10.87 -0.11 -10.33
N ALA A 101 -10.43 -1.28 -10.78
CA ALA A 101 -11.19 -2.11 -11.69
C ALA A 101 -12.50 -2.59 -11.04
N ALA A 102 -12.48 -3.00 -9.79
CA ALA A 102 -13.67 -3.46 -9.08
C ALA A 102 -14.69 -2.33 -8.90
N HIS A 103 -14.25 -1.13 -8.52
CA HIS A 103 -15.13 0.03 -8.44
C HIS A 103 -15.70 0.45 -9.80
N SER A 104 -14.90 0.38 -10.87
CA SER A 104 -15.38 0.63 -12.24
C SER A 104 -16.44 -0.41 -12.64
N ALA A 105 -16.23 -1.69 -12.31
CA ALA A 105 -17.21 -2.76 -12.55
C ALA A 105 -18.50 -2.57 -11.75
N GLN A 106 -18.41 -2.16 -10.48
CA GLN A 106 -19.58 -1.77 -9.69
C GLN A 106 -20.34 -0.62 -10.36
N ALA A 107 -19.64 0.42 -10.82
CA ALA A 107 -20.25 1.56 -11.48
C ALA A 107 -20.92 1.20 -12.82
N ALA A 108 -20.33 0.26 -13.58
CA ALA A 108 -20.88 -0.23 -14.85
C ALA A 108 -22.12 -1.11 -14.66
N CYS A 109 -22.16 -1.92 -13.59
CA CYS A 109 -23.20 -2.93 -13.40
C CYS A 109 -24.33 -2.51 -12.44
N LYS A 110 -24.17 -1.43 -11.66
CA LYS A 110 -25.12 -1.04 -10.60
C LYS A 110 -26.57 -0.83 -11.04
N ASP A 111 -26.78 -0.50 -12.31
CA ASP A 111 -28.09 -0.23 -12.88
C ASP A 111 -28.81 -1.52 -13.34
N SER A 112 -28.11 -2.67 -13.32
CA SER A 112 -28.74 -3.98 -13.50
C SER A 112 -29.75 -4.25 -12.37
N PRO A 113 -30.99 -4.66 -12.68
CA PRO A 113 -32.03 -4.93 -11.67
C PRO A 113 -31.62 -5.96 -10.60
N THR A 114 -30.75 -6.91 -10.96
CA THR A 114 -30.30 -7.99 -10.07
C THR A 114 -29.02 -7.68 -9.32
N TRP A 115 -28.37 -6.53 -9.61
CA TRP A 115 -27.01 -6.23 -9.15
C TRP A 115 -26.83 -6.42 -7.65
N SER A 116 -27.65 -5.76 -6.84
CA SER A 116 -27.51 -5.71 -5.38
C SER A 116 -27.53 -7.10 -4.71
N SER A 117 -28.28 -8.05 -5.29
CA SER A 117 -28.38 -9.44 -4.83
C SER A 117 -27.46 -10.41 -5.57
N SER A 118 -26.78 -9.94 -6.63
CA SER A 118 -26.02 -10.80 -7.53
C SER A 118 -24.76 -11.37 -6.83
N PRO A 119 -24.35 -12.61 -7.17
CA PRO A 119 -23.06 -13.13 -6.72
C PRO A 119 -21.90 -12.22 -7.17
N THR A 120 -22.00 -11.60 -8.35
CA THR A 120 -21.00 -10.69 -8.89
C THR A 120 -20.78 -9.45 -8.01
N ALA A 121 -21.84 -8.86 -7.46
CA ALA A 121 -21.70 -7.74 -6.52
C ALA A 121 -20.96 -8.16 -5.25
N ARG A 122 -21.23 -9.37 -4.74
CA ARG A 122 -20.47 -9.94 -3.61
C ARG A 122 -19.01 -10.20 -3.99
N LEU A 123 -18.73 -10.67 -5.21
CA LEU A 123 -17.37 -10.86 -5.70
C LEU A 123 -16.58 -9.55 -5.68
N MET A 124 -17.18 -8.47 -6.18
CA MET A 124 -16.52 -7.16 -6.23
C MET A 124 -16.19 -6.66 -4.82
N ALA A 125 -17.11 -6.82 -3.87
CA ALA A 125 -16.85 -6.45 -2.47
C ALA A 125 -15.72 -7.29 -1.85
N ALA A 126 -15.70 -8.60 -2.12
CA ALA A 126 -14.64 -9.50 -1.67
C ALA A 126 -13.28 -9.14 -2.30
N LEU A 127 -13.25 -8.81 -3.59
CA LEU A 127 -12.04 -8.36 -4.30
C LEU A 127 -11.48 -7.06 -3.72
N ILE A 128 -12.34 -6.05 -3.49
CA ILE A 128 -11.91 -4.79 -2.88
C ILE A 128 -11.31 -5.06 -1.50
N THR A 129 -11.96 -5.88 -0.68
CA THR A 129 -11.47 -6.24 0.66
C THR A 129 -10.12 -6.97 0.56
N ALA A 130 -10.03 -8.00 -0.29
CA ALA A 130 -8.82 -8.79 -0.47
C ALA A 130 -7.64 -7.97 -1.03
N ALA A 131 -7.90 -7.07 -1.97
CA ALA A 131 -6.90 -6.16 -2.52
C ALA A 131 -6.43 -5.14 -1.47
N THR A 132 -7.36 -4.58 -0.71
CA THR A 132 -7.05 -3.57 0.33
C THR A 132 -6.12 -4.17 1.39
N HIS A 133 -6.38 -5.39 1.86
CA HIS A 133 -5.49 -6.09 2.81
C HIS A 133 -4.12 -6.45 2.24
N ARG A 134 -3.93 -6.38 0.93
CA ARG A 134 -2.63 -6.60 0.26
C ARG A 134 -1.86 -5.31 0.01
N LEU A 135 -2.45 -4.14 0.30
CA LEU A 135 -1.73 -2.87 0.17
C LEU A 135 -0.65 -2.79 1.26
N PRO A 136 0.61 -2.46 0.89
CA PRO A 136 1.68 -2.29 1.86
C PRO A 136 1.29 -1.28 2.96
N GLY A 137 1.48 -1.67 4.21
CA GLY A 137 1.17 -0.85 5.38
C GLY A 137 -0.31 -0.73 5.75
N TYR A 138 -1.26 -1.28 4.97
CA TYR A 138 -2.68 -1.19 5.33
C TYR A 138 -3.02 -2.00 6.58
N ALA A 139 -2.48 -3.22 6.70
CA ALA A 139 -2.75 -4.09 7.85
C ALA A 139 -2.15 -3.55 9.16
N ASP A 140 -1.02 -2.85 9.08
CA ASP A 140 -0.30 -2.28 10.22
C ASP A 140 -0.79 -0.87 10.59
N ALA A 141 -1.57 -0.24 9.71
CA ALA A 141 -2.07 1.11 9.95
C ALA A 141 -3.13 1.11 11.07
N PRO A 142 -3.06 2.07 12.02
CA PRO A 142 -4.10 2.20 13.03
C PRO A 142 -5.44 2.61 12.38
N TRP A 143 -6.53 2.03 12.88
CA TRP A 143 -7.89 2.36 12.44
C TRP A 143 -8.34 3.76 12.85
N PHE A 144 -7.73 4.33 13.88
CA PHE A 144 -7.97 5.71 14.29
C PHE A 144 -7.06 6.65 13.49
N TRP A 145 -7.65 7.73 13.00
CA TRP A 145 -6.90 8.81 12.38
C TRP A 145 -6.55 9.86 13.43
N THR A 146 -5.26 10.17 13.58
CA THR A 146 -4.80 11.36 14.30
C THR A 146 -4.15 12.32 13.33
N ARG A 147 -4.26 13.62 13.64
CA ARG A 147 -3.55 14.66 12.89
C ARG A 147 -2.05 14.42 13.03
N PRO A 148 -1.27 14.39 11.93
CA PRO A 148 0.18 14.33 12.02
C PRO A 148 0.72 15.51 12.84
N GLN A 149 1.60 15.22 13.78
CA GLN A 149 2.33 16.20 14.57
C GLN A 149 3.75 16.34 14.02
N LEU A 150 4.24 17.57 13.94
CA LEU A 150 5.58 17.87 13.46
C LEU A 150 6.57 17.86 14.63
N ARG A 151 7.68 17.14 14.48
CA ARG A 151 8.82 17.25 15.39
C ARG A 151 9.53 18.59 15.15
N SER A 152 9.51 19.48 16.13
CA SER A 152 10.00 20.85 16.03
C SER A 152 11.28 21.13 16.82
N GLY A 153 11.91 20.09 17.40
CA GLY A 153 13.15 20.22 18.16
C GLY A 153 14.37 20.45 17.26
N THR A 154 15.56 20.28 17.83
CA THR A 154 16.83 20.31 17.07
C THR A 154 17.17 18.90 16.57
N SER A 155 17.60 18.77 15.32
CA SER A 155 18.07 17.49 14.80
C SER A 155 19.35 17.07 15.49
N ILE A 156 19.48 15.79 15.83
CA ILE A 156 20.61 15.28 16.58
C ILE A 156 21.44 14.31 15.75
N GLY A 157 22.74 14.36 15.96
CA GLY A 157 23.67 13.32 15.55
C GLY A 157 24.04 12.46 16.76
N VAL A 158 24.18 11.15 16.61
CA VAL A 158 24.65 10.25 17.68
C VAL A 158 26.02 9.71 17.30
N ALA A 159 27.00 9.94 18.15
CA ALA A 159 28.39 9.51 17.95
C ALA A 159 29.00 9.03 19.27
N LEU A 160 29.92 8.07 19.21
CA LEU A 160 30.72 7.72 20.38
C LEU A 160 31.64 8.88 20.76
N THR A 161 31.98 9.01 22.04
CA THR A 161 32.79 10.13 22.58
C THR A 161 34.16 10.26 21.92
N HIS A 162 34.71 9.15 21.41
CA HIS A 162 36.00 9.10 20.75
C HIS A 162 35.92 9.21 19.22
N SER A 163 34.71 9.26 18.67
CA SER A 163 34.48 9.40 17.24
C SER A 163 34.52 10.88 16.84
N THR A 164 35.02 11.18 15.64
CA THR A 164 35.03 12.54 15.09
C THR A 164 33.93 12.66 14.03
N PRO A 165 32.70 13.06 14.40
CA PRO A 165 31.63 13.23 13.44
C PRO A 165 31.84 14.44 12.52
N PRO A 166 31.18 14.49 11.34
CA PRO A 166 31.25 15.65 10.47
C PRO A 166 30.51 16.84 11.07
N GLN A 167 31.03 18.04 10.82
CA GLN A 167 30.41 19.29 11.25
C GLN A 167 29.32 19.69 10.24
N LEU A 168 28.06 19.66 10.68
CA LEU A 168 26.89 19.97 9.87
C LEU A 168 26.04 21.04 10.58
N PRO A 169 25.80 22.21 9.97
CA PRO A 169 24.90 23.20 10.53
C PRO A 169 23.49 22.65 10.72
N GLY A 170 22.88 22.88 11.89
CA GLY A 170 21.55 22.39 12.23
C GLY A 170 21.51 20.97 12.81
N LEU A 171 22.68 20.34 13.01
CA LEU A 171 22.83 19.03 13.65
C LEU A 171 23.66 19.16 14.93
N THR A 172 23.15 18.68 16.05
CA THR A 172 23.89 18.65 17.34
C THR A 172 24.30 17.23 17.67
N TRP A 173 25.60 17.00 17.84
CA TRP A 173 26.12 15.68 18.19
C TRP A 173 26.03 15.40 19.69
N VAL A 174 25.43 14.27 20.04
CA VAL A 174 25.23 13.79 21.41
C VAL A 174 25.78 12.38 21.56
N ALA A 175 26.06 11.97 22.80
CA ALA A 175 26.44 10.60 23.11
C ALA A 175 25.22 9.64 23.04
N PRO A 176 25.42 8.32 22.83
CA PRO A 176 24.30 7.38 22.66
C PRO A 176 23.33 7.34 23.84
N ASP A 177 23.83 7.47 25.07
CA ASP A 177 23.05 7.53 26.31
C ASP A 177 22.18 8.78 26.42
N GLN A 178 22.60 9.89 25.79
CA GLN A 178 21.87 11.16 25.74
C GLN A 178 20.80 11.20 24.64
N ALA A 179 20.80 10.25 23.70
CA ALA A 179 19.88 10.25 22.57
C ALA A 179 18.40 10.26 23.01
N ARG A 180 18.08 9.62 24.14
CA ARG A 180 16.71 9.54 24.69
C ARG A 180 16.11 10.91 24.99
N GLU A 181 16.91 11.86 25.48
CA GLU A 181 16.42 13.19 25.88
C GLU A 181 15.90 14.01 24.71
N HIS A 182 16.36 13.69 23.50
CA HIS A 182 16.02 14.40 22.28
C HIS A 182 15.17 13.56 21.31
N TRP A 183 14.94 12.28 21.62
CA TRP A 183 14.42 11.31 20.68
C TRP A 183 13.02 11.62 20.17
N ASP A 184 12.15 12.20 21.00
CA ASP A 184 10.76 12.45 20.60
C ASP A 184 10.62 13.76 19.80
N GLU A 185 11.45 14.76 20.12
CA GLU A 185 11.35 16.11 19.55
C GLU A 185 12.25 16.34 18.33
N ALA A 186 13.35 15.59 18.20
CA ALA A 186 14.32 15.78 17.13
C ALA A 186 13.69 15.52 15.75
N PRO A 187 13.72 16.46 14.79
CA PRO A 187 13.20 16.23 13.45
C PRO A 187 13.91 15.05 12.77
N LEU A 188 15.24 15.06 12.79
CA LEU A 188 16.08 13.99 12.26
C LEU A 188 17.03 13.46 13.33
N VAL A 189 17.33 12.16 13.27
CA VAL A 189 18.32 11.49 14.11
C VAL A 189 19.34 10.81 13.20
N VAL A 190 20.60 11.27 13.24
CA VAL A 190 21.69 10.77 12.39
C VAL A 190 22.69 10.01 13.26
N ILE A 191 22.71 8.69 13.16
CA ILE A 191 23.50 7.81 14.02
C ILE A 191 24.74 7.39 13.25
N ARG A 192 25.94 7.63 13.77
CA ARG A 192 27.14 7.04 13.15
C ARG A 192 27.07 5.51 13.22
N CYS A 193 27.56 4.83 12.18
CA CYS A 193 27.56 3.38 12.11
C CYS A 193 28.19 2.73 13.36
N ASP A 194 29.33 3.26 13.84
CA ASP A 194 30.02 2.82 15.05
C ASP A 194 29.20 2.99 16.35
N ALA A 195 28.27 3.94 16.39
CA ALA A 195 27.46 4.27 17.57
C ALA A 195 26.13 3.50 17.63
N ALA A 196 25.70 2.86 16.54
CA ALA A 196 24.38 2.24 16.43
C ALA A 196 24.14 1.15 17.50
N ALA A 197 25.14 0.31 17.77
CA ALA A 197 25.04 -0.76 18.76
C ALA A 197 25.05 -0.24 20.22
N ALA A 198 25.44 1.02 20.44
CA ALA A 198 25.51 1.64 21.76
C ALA A 198 24.22 2.41 22.12
N LEU A 199 23.25 2.49 21.20
CA LEU A 199 21.97 3.14 21.47
C LEU A 199 21.13 2.38 22.49
N PRO A 200 20.33 3.08 23.32
CA PRO A 200 19.36 2.43 24.19
C PRO A 200 18.37 1.58 23.39
N ALA A 201 18.24 0.30 23.77
CA ALA A 201 17.44 -0.69 23.03
C ALA A 201 15.91 -0.48 23.16
N ASP A 202 15.46 0.38 24.06
CA ASP A 202 14.06 0.68 24.36
C ASP A 202 13.53 1.92 23.65
N LEU A 203 14.32 2.53 22.76
CA LEU A 203 13.88 3.70 22.00
C LEU A 203 12.71 3.35 21.07
N PRO A 204 11.63 4.18 21.05
CA PRO A 204 10.48 3.91 20.23
C PRO A 204 10.83 4.06 18.74
N ALA A 205 10.40 3.08 17.94
CA ALA A 205 10.58 3.10 16.49
C ALA A 205 9.93 4.35 15.87
N ARG A 206 10.69 5.07 15.03
CA ARG A 206 10.24 6.29 14.37
C ARG A 206 10.87 6.46 12.98
N SER A 207 10.21 7.24 12.13
CA SER A 207 10.78 7.75 10.89
C SER A 207 11.84 8.85 11.16
N GLY A 208 12.63 9.16 10.13
CA GLY A 208 13.66 10.21 10.19
C GLY A 208 14.93 9.77 10.94
N VAL A 209 15.18 8.46 11.02
CA VAL A 209 16.40 7.88 11.60
C VAL A 209 17.31 7.44 10.46
N PHE A 210 18.57 7.85 10.52
CA PHE A 210 19.56 7.59 9.48
C PHE A 210 20.82 7.03 10.10
N VAL A 211 21.41 6.02 9.46
CA VAL A 211 22.74 5.50 9.83
C VAL A 211 23.76 6.14 8.90
N LEU A 212 24.64 6.97 9.45
CA LEU A 212 25.71 7.63 8.72
C LEU A 212 26.96 6.74 8.71
N SER A 213 27.35 6.34 7.51
CA SER A 213 28.56 5.57 7.25
C SER A 213 29.59 6.40 6.47
N PHE A 214 30.87 6.15 6.67
CA PHE A 214 31.95 6.82 5.93
C PHE A 214 32.40 5.96 4.74
N ASP A 215 32.20 6.51 3.54
CA ASP A 215 32.48 5.82 2.28
C ASP A 215 33.94 5.34 2.24
N GLY A 216 34.12 4.05 1.96
CA GLY A 216 35.41 3.37 1.93
C GLY A 216 36.09 3.15 3.28
N GLN A 217 35.48 3.51 4.41
CA GLN A 217 36.05 3.28 5.75
C GLN A 217 35.39 2.13 6.52
N GLU A 218 34.14 1.81 6.20
CA GLU A 218 33.33 0.82 6.94
C GLU A 218 32.90 -0.32 6.01
N ASP A 219 32.88 -1.55 6.56
CA ASP A 219 32.39 -2.74 5.84
C ASP A 219 30.88 -2.62 5.62
N ALA A 220 30.40 -2.97 4.42
CA ALA A 220 28.98 -3.01 4.08
C ALA A 220 28.18 -3.92 5.04
N ASN A 221 28.80 -5.00 5.56
CA ASN A 221 28.16 -5.85 6.57
C ASN A 221 27.92 -5.10 7.88
N LEU A 222 28.87 -4.27 8.32
CA LEU A 222 28.71 -3.47 9.54
C LEU A 222 27.60 -2.43 9.38
N VAL A 223 27.51 -1.79 8.22
CA VAL A 223 26.41 -0.85 7.93
C VAL A 223 25.06 -1.56 7.92
N TRP A 224 25.00 -2.76 7.34
CA TRP A 224 23.79 -3.58 7.34
C TRP A 224 23.37 -4.02 8.75
N GLU A 225 24.33 -4.46 9.57
CA GLU A 225 24.10 -4.81 10.97
C GLU A 225 23.63 -3.60 11.79
N ALA A 226 24.22 -2.42 11.56
CA ALA A 226 23.81 -1.19 12.21
C ALA A 226 22.36 -0.80 11.85
N VAL A 227 21.98 -0.86 10.57
CA VAL A 227 20.60 -0.55 10.13
C VAL A 227 19.62 -1.59 10.66
N SER A 228 19.94 -2.88 10.52
CA SER A 228 19.04 -3.97 10.93
C SER A 228 18.90 -4.06 12.45
N GLY A 229 19.96 -3.76 13.20
CA GLY A 229 20.00 -3.83 14.66
C GLY A 229 19.11 -2.81 15.36
N LEU A 230 18.75 -1.70 14.68
CA LEU A 230 17.87 -0.68 15.24
C LEU A 230 16.40 -1.11 15.32
N ASN A 231 16.00 -2.21 14.65
CA ASN A 231 14.61 -2.70 14.63
C ASN A 231 13.56 -1.63 14.27
N MET A 232 13.92 -0.67 13.41
CA MET A 232 13.06 0.43 12.99
C MET A 232 13.39 0.84 11.54
N PRO A 233 12.50 1.57 10.83
CA PRO A 233 12.77 2.01 9.47
C PRO A 233 13.89 3.06 9.46
N ALA A 234 15.13 2.60 9.23
CA ALA A 234 16.32 3.44 9.11
C ALA A 234 16.93 3.31 7.71
N LEU A 235 17.52 4.40 7.22
CA LEU A 235 18.23 4.43 5.94
C LEU A 235 19.73 4.67 6.16
N ALA A 236 20.57 3.96 5.41
CA ALA A 236 22.00 4.20 5.39
C ALA A 236 22.34 5.41 4.51
N LEU A 237 23.16 6.33 5.04
CA LEU A 237 23.70 7.50 4.35
C LEU A 237 25.21 7.34 4.23
N LEU A 238 25.73 7.49 3.01
CA LEU A 238 27.17 7.39 2.73
C LEU A 238 27.80 8.78 2.72
N TRP A 239 28.68 9.05 3.68
CA TRP A 239 29.45 10.29 3.77
C TRP A 239 30.74 10.20 2.94
N PRO A 240 31.13 11.25 2.19
CA PRO A 240 30.52 12.59 2.10
C PRO A 240 29.43 12.72 1.03
N SER A 241 29.15 11.67 0.24
CA SER A 241 28.23 11.71 -0.90
C SER A 241 26.82 12.20 -0.55
N CYS A 242 26.32 11.87 0.63
CA CYS A 242 25.01 12.30 1.13
C CYS A 242 24.97 13.74 1.65
N GLN A 243 26.11 14.44 1.77
CA GLN A 243 26.19 15.75 2.43
C GLN A 243 25.20 16.79 1.88
N PRO A 244 25.07 17.01 0.56
CA PRO A 244 24.15 18.03 0.05
C PRO A 244 22.70 17.72 0.40
N TRP A 245 22.32 16.45 0.30
CA TRP A 245 20.98 15.99 0.65
C TRP A 245 20.72 16.15 2.15
N LEU A 246 21.66 15.75 3.01
CA LEU A 246 21.50 15.85 4.45
C LEU A 246 21.41 17.33 4.90
N GLN A 247 22.20 18.23 4.31
CA GLN A 247 22.09 19.66 4.56
C GLN A 247 20.74 20.25 4.14
N GLN A 248 20.16 19.77 3.04
CA GLN A 248 18.81 20.15 2.63
C GLN A 248 17.78 19.68 3.66
N GLN A 249 17.85 18.41 4.06
CA GLN A 249 16.91 17.84 5.03
C GLN A 249 17.03 18.48 6.42
N LEU A 250 18.21 18.94 6.83
CA LEU A 250 18.37 19.68 8.09
C LEU A 250 17.74 21.07 8.06
N ARG A 251 17.58 21.69 6.87
CA ARG A 251 16.95 23.01 6.71
C ARG A 251 15.45 22.91 6.49
N ASP A 252 15.03 21.96 5.67
CA ASP A 252 13.64 21.73 5.29
C ASP A 252 13.38 20.21 5.26
N PRO A 253 13.14 19.60 6.44
CA PRO A 253 12.94 18.16 6.53
C PRO A 253 11.69 17.72 5.78
N ALA A 254 11.79 16.64 5.01
CA ALA A 254 10.62 16.07 4.34
C ALA A 254 9.55 15.63 5.37
N PRO A 255 8.25 15.85 5.11
CA PRO A 255 7.18 15.52 6.05
C PRO A 255 7.20 14.06 6.52
N GLU A 256 7.52 13.13 5.64
CA GLU A 256 7.64 11.69 5.95
C GLU A 256 8.67 11.34 7.04
N PHE A 257 9.65 12.21 7.30
CA PHE A 257 10.67 12.01 8.34
C PHE A 257 10.28 12.65 9.68
N VAL A 258 9.59 13.78 9.65
CA VAL A 258 9.32 14.61 10.83
C VAL A 258 7.90 14.52 11.34
N GLU A 259 6.97 14.13 10.49
CA GLU A 259 5.58 13.89 10.88
C GLU A 259 5.48 12.56 11.61
N HIS A 260 4.79 12.59 12.73
CA HIS A 260 4.43 11.40 13.47
C HIS A 260 2.97 11.46 13.90
N ARG A 261 2.39 10.28 14.08
CA ARG A 261 1.03 10.14 14.60
C ARG A 261 1.12 9.67 16.03
N SER A 262 0.39 10.33 16.92
CA SER A 262 0.26 9.87 18.29
C SER A 262 -0.33 8.47 18.29
N ARG A 263 0.35 7.53 18.95
CA ARG A 263 -0.20 6.23 19.30
C ARG A 263 -0.94 6.43 20.62
N SER A 264 -2.25 6.69 20.55
CA SER A 264 -3.12 6.72 21.74
C SER A 264 -3.35 5.32 22.26
#